data_AF-A0A5Q4FJK4-F1
#
_entry.id   AF-A0A5Q4FJK4-F1
#
_cell.length_a   1.000
_cell.length_b   1.000
_cell.length_c   1.000
_cell.angle_alpha   90.00
_cell.angle_beta   90.00
_cell.angle_gamma   90.00
#
_symmetry.space_group_name_H-M   'P 1'
#
loop_
_entity.id
_entity.type
_entity.pdbx_description
1 polymer ?
#
loop_
_entity_poly.entity_id
_entity_poly.type
_entity_poly.pdbx_seq_one_letter_code
_entity_poly.pdbx_strand_id
1 'polypeptide(L)'
;GPHDLSCNLGIPEQYDHPEFLKAVETIITKARSAGVGAGIHVFYDNAIEQELNWLQMGANFVLHSGDINRFTLGMREDIHRLRSEMGDSVEQTASDVNI
;
A
#
# COMPACT_ATOMS: atom_id res chain seq x y z
N GLY A 1 9.84 -4.27 3.59
CA GLY A 1 8.42 -4.46 3.22
C GLY A 1 8.27 -4.44 1.71
N PRO A 2 7.04 -4.28 1.18
CA PRO A 2 6.76 -4.14 -0.26
C PRO A 2 7.67 -3.13 -0.97
N HIS A 3 7.85 -1.92 -0.41
CA HIS A 3 8.70 -0.90 -1.00
C HIS A 3 10.16 -1.37 -1.17
N ASP A 4 10.83 -1.77 -0.09
CA ASP A 4 12.21 -2.27 -0.17
C ASP A 4 12.34 -3.49 -1.07
N LEU A 5 11.33 -4.37 -1.09
CA LEU A 5 11.32 -5.54 -1.96
C LEU A 5 11.30 -5.12 -3.43
N SER A 6 10.44 -4.16 -3.79
CA SER A 6 10.36 -3.63 -5.16
C SER A 6 11.68 -2.97 -5.59
N CYS A 7 12.33 -2.22 -4.69
CA CYS A 7 13.65 -1.62 -4.92
C CYS A 7 14.74 -2.68 -5.13
N ASN A 8 14.77 -3.73 -4.29
CA ASN A 8 15.73 -4.83 -4.41
C ASN A 8 15.54 -5.64 -5.71
N LEU A 9 14.32 -5.70 -6.24
CA LEU A 9 14.00 -6.34 -7.52
C LEU A 9 14.31 -5.44 -8.73
N GLY A 10 14.73 -4.18 -8.53
CA GLY A 10 15.02 -3.23 -9.61
C GLY A 10 13.77 -2.64 -10.28
N ILE A 11 12.60 -2.80 -9.65
CA ILE A 11 11.28 -2.37 -10.13
C ILE A 11 10.58 -1.52 -9.06
N PRO A 12 11.17 -0.37 -8.67
CA PRO A 12 10.69 0.42 -7.55
C PRO A 12 9.21 0.78 -7.72
N GLU A 13 8.43 0.45 -6.69
CA GLU A 13 6.99 0.78 -6.55
C GLU A 13 6.07 0.19 -7.62
N GLN A 14 6.57 -0.72 -8.46
CA GLN A 14 5.76 -1.46 -9.43
C GLN A 14 5.15 -2.70 -8.78
N TYR A 15 4.19 -2.49 -7.86
CA TYR A 15 3.60 -3.57 -7.05
C TYR A 15 2.74 -4.56 -7.85
N ASP A 16 2.32 -4.20 -9.06
CA ASP A 16 1.61 -5.11 -9.97
C ASP A 16 2.55 -5.85 -10.93
N HIS A 17 3.86 -5.59 -10.85
CA HIS A 17 4.83 -6.26 -11.73
C HIS A 17 4.90 -7.77 -11.42
N PRO A 18 4.91 -8.65 -12.44
CA PRO A 18 4.88 -10.10 -12.24
C PRO A 18 6.00 -10.63 -11.32
N GLU A 19 7.20 -10.04 -11.37
CA GLU A 19 8.31 -10.45 -10.50
C GLU A 19 8.07 -10.08 -9.03
N PHE A 20 7.45 -8.93 -8.77
CA PHE A 20 7.07 -8.53 -7.41
C PHE A 20 6.01 -9.50 -6.86
N LEU A 21 4.95 -9.75 -7.62
CA LEU A 21 3.87 -10.66 -7.23
C LEU A 21 4.40 -12.07 -6.94
N LYS A 22 5.26 -12.60 -7.82
CA LYS A 22 5.89 -13.91 -7.64
C LYS A 22 6.79 -13.96 -6.40
N ALA A 23 7.52 -12.88 -6.12
CA ALA A 23 8.36 -12.79 -4.93
C ALA A 23 7.51 -12.82 -3.65
N VAL A 24 6.43 -12.03 -3.60
CA VAL A 24 5.50 -12.01 -2.46
C VAL A 24 4.83 -13.37 -2.26
N GLU A 25 4.31 -13.98 -3.32
CA GLU A 25 3.71 -15.33 -3.28
C GLU A 25 4.71 -16.36 -2.73
N THR A 26 5.97 -16.32 -3.21
CA THR A 26 7.03 -17.22 -2.77
C THR A 26 7.32 -17.06 -1.27
N ILE A 27 7.39 -15.81 -0.78
CA ILE A 27 7.66 -15.51 0.63
C ILE A 27 6.53 -16.02 1.50
N ILE A 28 5.27 -15.67 1.16
CA ILE A 28 4.09 -16.09 1.91
C ILE A 28 4.01 -17.61 1.95
N THR A 29 4.05 -18.26 0.78
CA THR A 29 3.91 -19.72 0.68
C THR A 29 4.98 -20.46 1.49
N LYS A 30 6.25 -20.03 1.41
CA LYS A 30 7.33 -20.65 2.18
C LYS A 30 7.17 -20.45 3.68
N ALA A 31 6.84 -19.24 4.13
CA ALA A 31 6.62 -18.96 5.54
C ALA A 31 5.48 -19.82 6.10
N ARG A 32 4.35 -19.86 5.41
CA ARG A 32 3.18 -20.66 5.79
C ARG A 32 3.46 -22.16 5.78
N SER A 33 4.18 -22.66 4.78
CA SER A 33 4.59 -24.08 4.71
C SER A 33 5.51 -24.49 5.86
N ALA A 34 6.29 -23.56 6.40
CA ALA A 34 7.12 -23.76 7.58
C ALA A 34 6.38 -23.57 8.91
N GLY A 35 5.07 -23.30 8.90
CA GLY A 35 4.29 -22.99 10.10
C GLY A 35 4.60 -21.62 10.72
N VAL A 36 5.25 -20.72 9.98
CA VAL A 36 5.62 -19.37 10.42
C VAL A 36 4.55 -18.36 9.99
N GLY A 37 4.38 -17.28 10.75
CA GLY A 37 3.52 -16.16 10.36
C GLY A 37 4.04 -15.47 9.10
N ALA A 38 3.14 -15.10 8.19
CA ALA A 38 3.44 -14.30 7.01
C ALA A 38 2.78 -12.93 7.16
N GLY A 39 3.61 -11.91 7.39
CA GLY A 39 3.20 -10.54 7.62
C GLY A 39 3.56 -9.61 6.47
N ILE A 40 2.72 -8.61 6.21
CA ILE A 40 2.98 -7.59 5.19
C ILE A 40 2.45 -6.22 5.64
N HIS A 41 3.20 -5.15 5.33
CA HIS A 41 2.84 -3.77 5.65
C HIS A 41 2.75 -2.97 4.36
N VAL A 42 1.65 -2.24 4.19
CA VAL A 42 1.30 -1.52 2.97
C VAL A 42 0.95 -0.09 3.35
N PHE A 43 1.55 0.88 2.66
CA PHE A 43 1.41 2.29 3.00
C PHE A 43 0.98 3.18 1.82
N TYR A 44 0.83 2.60 0.62
CA TYR A 44 0.38 3.29 -0.59
C TYR A 44 -1.15 3.29 -0.73
N ASP A 45 -1.67 4.24 -1.49
CA ASP A 45 -3.11 4.39 -1.74
C ASP A 45 -3.67 3.23 -2.55
N ASN A 46 -4.95 2.90 -2.32
CA ASN A 46 -5.67 1.80 -2.98
C ASN A 46 -5.09 0.38 -2.75
N ALA A 47 -4.31 0.17 -1.69
CA ALA A 47 -3.70 -1.11 -1.35
C ALA A 47 -4.67 -2.26 -0.96
N ILE A 48 -5.96 -1.98 -0.80
CA ILE A 48 -6.95 -2.96 -0.28
C ILE A 48 -7.00 -4.21 -1.17
N GLU A 49 -6.99 -4.07 -2.49
CA GLU A 49 -7.04 -5.22 -3.40
C GLU A 49 -5.78 -6.09 -3.27
N GLN A 50 -4.61 -5.48 -3.12
CA GLN A 50 -3.37 -6.22 -2.85
C GLN A 50 -3.41 -6.91 -1.49
N GLU A 51 -3.90 -6.25 -0.44
CA GLU A 51 -4.08 -6.84 0.89
C GLU A 51 -5.00 -8.08 0.85
N LEU A 52 -6.12 -7.97 0.15
CA LEU A 52 -7.05 -9.09 -0.05
C LEU A 52 -6.38 -10.25 -0.79
N ASN A 53 -5.62 -9.97 -1.85
CA ASN A 53 -4.87 -10.99 -2.58
C ASN A 53 -3.86 -11.71 -1.69
N TRP A 54 -3.11 -10.98 -0.86
CA TRP A 54 -2.13 -11.58 0.05
C TRP A 54 -2.79 -12.43 1.15
N LEU A 55 -3.92 -11.98 1.69
CA LEU A 55 -4.73 -12.76 2.63
C LEU A 55 -5.21 -14.07 1.97
N GLN A 56 -5.66 -14.03 0.72
CA GLN A 56 -6.04 -15.22 -0.04
C GLN A 56 -4.85 -16.16 -0.31
N MET A 57 -3.64 -15.62 -0.51
CA MET A 57 -2.39 -16.40 -0.61
C MET A 57 -1.94 -17.00 0.73
N GLY A 58 -2.58 -16.64 1.85
CA GLY A 58 -2.29 -17.19 3.18
C GLY A 58 -1.49 -16.28 4.10
N ALA A 59 -1.28 -15.01 3.75
CA ALA A 59 -0.83 -14.02 4.72
C ALA A 59 -1.81 -14.00 5.90
N ASN A 60 -1.29 -13.95 7.12
CA ASN A 60 -2.10 -14.03 8.34
C ASN A 60 -1.87 -12.84 9.28
N PHE A 61 -1.12 -11.84 8.82
CA PHE A 61 -0.92 -10.58 9.50
C PHE A 61 -0.78 -9.47 8.45
N VAL A 62 -1.70 -8.52 8.45
CA VAL A 62 -1.67 -7.36 7.55
C VAL A 62 -1.57 -6.11 8.41
N LEU A 63 -0.53 -5.33 8.16
CA LEU A 63 -0.40 -3.98 8.69
C LEU A 63 -0.94 -3.02 7.64
N HIS A 64 -2.14 -2.52 7.89
CA HIS A 64 -2.83 -1.63 6.97
C HIS A 64 -2.45 -0.17 7.22
N SER A 65 -1.78 0.45 6.24
CA SER A 65 -1.42 1.87 6.23
C SER A 65 -0.64 2.33 7.47
N GLY A 66 -0.69 3.64 7.74
CA GLY A 66 -0.17 4.29 8.94
C GLY A 66 -1.14 5.40 9.37
N ASP A 67 -1.14 5.72 10.66
CA ASP A 67 -2.01 6.76 11.25
C ASP A 67 -1.82 8.13 10.58
N ILE A 68 -0.57 8.55 10.36
CA ILE A 68 -0.25 9.82 9.69
C ILE A 68 -0.72 9.80 8.23
N ASN A 69 -0.57 8.68 7.51
CA ASN A 69 -1.00 8.57 6.12
C ASN A 69 -2.53 8.66 6.03
N ARG A 70 -3.26 7.92 6.90
CA ARG A 70 -4.73 7.96 6.95
C ARG A 70 -5.26 9.31 7.38
N PHE A 71 -4.63 9.95 8.36
CA PHE A 71 -4.98 11.30 8.79
C PHE A 71 -4.77 12.30 7.66
N THR A 72 -3.61 12.27 7.00
CA THR A 72 -3.29 13.21 5.91
C THR A 72 -4.23 13.03 4.73
N LEU A 73 -4.54 11.79 4.34
CA LEU A 73 -5.48 11.50 3.26
C LEU A 73 -6.88 12.02 3.60
N GLY A 74 -7.42 11.65 4.76
CA GLY A 74 -8.77 12.10 5.17
C GLY A 74 -8.88 13.62 5.27
N MET A 75 -7.89 14.28 5.88
CA MET A 75 -7.88 15.75 5.96
C MET A 75 -7.79 16.41 4.59
N ARG A 76 -7.03 15.84 3.65
CA ARG A 76 -6.96 16.36 2.27
C ARG A 76 -8.29 16.20 1.55
N GLU A 77 -8.94 15.05 1.66
CA GLU A 77 -10.25 14.80 1.06
C GLU A 77 -11.31 15.76 1.59
N ASP A 78 -11.37 15.95 2.92
CA ASP A 78 -12.32 16.87 3.56
C ASP A 78 -12.12 18.32 3.12
N ILE A 79 -10.88 18.82 3.17
CA ILE A 79 -10.57 20.20 2.77
C ILE A 79 -10.78 20.41 1.27
N HIS A 80 -10.40 19.44 0.45
CA HIS A 80 -10.63 19.49 -1.00
C HIS A 80 -12.13 19.61 -1.30
N ARG A 81 -12.96 18.79 -0.65
CA ARG A 81 -14.41 18.83 -0.80
C ARG A 81 -14.99 20.17 -0.38
N LEU A 82 -14.60 20.70 0.78
CA LEU A 82 -15.08 22.01 1.26
C LEU A 82 -14.74 23.13 0.28
N ARG A 83 -13.51 23.18 -0.23
CA ARG A 83 -13.07 24.18 -1.20
C ARG A 83 -13.82 24.08 -2.53
N SER A 84 -14.01 22.85 -3.02
CA SER A 84 -14.77 22.59 -4.25
C SER A 84 -16.21 23.09 -4.16
N GLU A 85 -16.91 22.84 -3.05
CA GLU A 85 -18.31 23.28 -2.86
C GLU A 85 -18.44 24.80 -2.71
N MET A 86 -17.39 25.47 -2.23
CA MET A 86 -17.37 26.93 -2.10
C MET A 86 -16.93 27.67 -3.38
N GLY A 87 -16.55 26.94 -4.43
CA GLY A 87 -16.11 27.52 -5.70
C GLY A 87 -14.67 28.05 -5.71
N ASP A 88 -13.85 27.63 -4.75
CA ASP A 88 -12.41 27.94 -4.75
C ASP A 88 -11.72 27.28 -5.95
N SER A 89 -10.77 27.97 -6.58
CA SER A 89 -9.87 27.34 -7.55
C SER A 89 -8.94 26.37 -6.83
N VAL A 90 -9.21 25.07 -6.98
CA VAL A 90 -8.34 24.01 -6.46
C VAL A 90 -7.24 23.72 -7.48
N GLU A 91 -6.07 24.33 -7.32
CA GLU A 91 -4.87 23.81 -7.97
C GLU A 91 -4.51 22.47 -7.32
N GLN A 92 -4.35 21.42 -8.13
CA GLN A 92 -3.79 20.15 -7.67
C GLN A 92 -2.31 20.39 -7.32
N THR A 93 -2.02 20.70 -6.06
CA THR A 93 -0.66 20.56 -5.56
C THR A 93 -0.40 19.08 -5.33
N ALA A 94 0.19 18.44 -6.33
CA ALA A 94 0.80 17.12 -6.16
C ALA A 94 1.89 17.23 -5.09
N SER A 95 1.71 16.55 -3.99
CA SER A 95 2.82 16.02 -3.21
C SER A 95 2.35 14.70 -2.65
N ASP A 96 2.67 13.65 -3.39
CA ASP A 96 2.79 12.33 -2.83
C ASP A 96 3.67 12.49 -1.60
N VAL A 97 3.04 12.40 -0.44
CA VAL A 97 3.75 12.43 0.83
C VAL A 97 4.36 11.04 0.94
N ASN A 98 5.61 10.93 0.50
CA ASN A 98 6.44 9.78 0.79
C ASN A 98 6.81 9.85 2.28
N ILE A 99 5.95 9.30 3.12
CA ILE A 99 6.26 8.91 4.51
C ILE A 99 6.48 7.41 4.54
#